data_AF-A0A4Y9ZHE5-F1
#
_entry.id   AF-A0A4Y9ZHE5-F1
#
_cell.length_a   1.000
_cell.length_b   1.000
_cell.length_c   1.000
_cell.angle_alpha   90.00
_cell.angle_beta   90.00
_cell.angle_gamma   90.00
#
_symmetry.space_group_name_H-M   'P 1'
#
loop_
_entity.id
_entity.type
_entity.pdbx_description
1 polymer ?
#
loop_
_entity_poly.entity_id
_entity_poly.type
_entity_poly.pdbx_seq_one_letter_code
_entity_poly.pdbx_strand_id
1 'polypeptide(L)'
;QFAYDVFSEVPNPKKGTEFSYAKLTADKRSAITPRVFKKRDLTPYFYCVHIRMVSGAHWHNIQFARFFPCPNFAPPAGQKNFHACSYFIDWTNLMNRVSQADSIVIRDRLYYSFKRLLWVPFAATDRMWVSRSPDVNGCIPLGGITNRDPAPWLAINEIMSNTLTSFVLDNEAEDRQESNEEDEEIDYTEWE
;
A
#
# COMPACT_ATOMS: atom_id res chain seq x y z
N GLN A 1 -14.42 0.55 -5.77
CA GLN A 1 -13.38 1.48 -6.25
C GLN A 1 -12.20 1.65 -5.29
N PHE A 2 -12.33 2.36 -4.16
CA PHE A 2 -11.19 2.71 -3.28
C PHE A 2 -10.16 1.59 -3.07
N ALA A 3 -10.59 0.42 -2.59
CA ALA A 3 -9.68 -0.69 -2.31
C ALA A 3 -8.97 -1.22 -3.56
N TYR A 4 -9.68 -1.32 -4.68
CA TYR A 4 -9.12 -1.77 -5.96
C TYR A 4 -8.03 -0.81 -6.46
N ASP A 5 -8.31 0.49 -6.46
CA ASP A 5 -7.36 1.50 -6.92
C ASP A 5 -6.10 1.52 -6.04
N VAL A 6 -6.28 1.50 -4.71
CA VAL A 6 -5.17 1.48 -3.75
C VAL A 6 -4.24 0.29 -4.00
N PHE A 7 -4.80 -0.90 -4.26
CA PHE A 7 -4.02 -2.10 -4.54
C PHE A 7 -3.41 -2.13 -5.94
N SER A 8 -4.04 -1.46 -6.91
CA SER A 8 -3.50 -1.34 -8.27
C SER A 8 -2.24 -0.48 -8.30
N GLU A 9 -2.12 0.44 -7.34
CA GLU A 9 -0.99 1.35 -7.20
C GLU A 9 0.13 0.88 -6.26
N VAL A 10 0.07 -0.38 -5.79
CA VAL A 10 1.15 -0.94 -4.96
C VAL A 10 2.45 -0.91 -5.77
N PRO A 11 3.55 -0.39 -5.20
CA PRO A 11 4.80 -0.26 -5.92
C PRO A 11 5.36 -1.65 -6.30
N ASN A 12 6.24 -1.64 -7.30
CA ASN A 12 7.05 -2.81 -7.65
C ASN A 12 8.48 -2.62 -7.13
N PRO A 13 9.22 -3.71 -6.89
CA PRO A 13 10.66 -3.62 -6.60
C PRO A 13 11.41 -2.92 -7.74
N LYS A 14 12.53 -2.25 -7.41
CA LYS A 14 13.30 -1.45 -8.38
C LYS A 14 13.96 -2.29 -9.49
N LYS A 15 14.19 -3.58 -9.26
CA LYS A 15 14.69 -4.48 -10.29
C LYS A 15 13.50 -4.95 -11.10
N GLY A 16 13.36 -4.44 -12.33
CA GLY A 16 12.19 -4.63 -13.20
C GLY A 16 11.85 -6.06 -13.61
N THR A 17 12.50 -7.06 -13.03
CA THR A 17 12.25 -8.50 -13.18
C THR A 17 11.54 -9.13 -11.98
N GLU A 18 11.40 -8.40 -10.86
CA GLU A 18 10.77 -8.93 -9.65
C GLU A 18 9.25 -8.64 -9.61
N PHE A 19 8.49 -9.62 -9.12
CA PHE A 19 7.05 -9.55 -8.92
C PHE A 19 6.66 -8.35 -8.03
N SER A 20 5.44 -7.83 -8.21
CA SER A 20 4.88 -6.76 -7.37
C SER A 20 4.97 -7.10 -5.88
N TYR A 21 5.14 -6.10 -5.00
CA TYR A 21 5.05 -6.34 -3.55
C TYR A 21 3.67 -6.86 -3.13
N ALA A 22 2.64 -6.65 -3.95
CA ALA A 22 1.31 -7.25 -3.76
C ALA A 22 1.24 -8.68 -4.29
N LYS A 23 0.72 -9.61 -3.46
CA LYS A 23 0.42 -11.01 -3.85
C LYS A 23 -0.85 -11.14 -4.69
N LEU A 24 -1.70 -10.12 -4.72
CA LEU A 24 -2.98 -10.20 -5.42
C LEU A 24 -2.79 -10.13 -6.95
N THR A 25 -3.28 -11.15 -7.65
CA THR A 25 -3.45 -11.15 -9.10
C THR A 25 -4.49 -10.11 -9.54
N ALA A 26 -4.51 -9.74 -10.83
CA ALA A 26 -5.47 -8.77 -11.36
C ALA A 26 -6.94 -9.13 -11.04
N ASP A 27 -7.29 -10.41 -11.18
CA ASP A 27 -8.65 -10.91 -10.88
C ASP A 27 -8.98 -10.82 -9.38
N LYS A 28 -8.03 -11.14 -8.50
CA LYS A 28 -8.24 -11.01 -7.05
C LYS A 28 -8.32 -9.55 -6.62
N ARG A 29 -7.62 -8.66 -7.31
CA ARG A 29 -7.73 -7.20 -7.08
C ARG A 29 -9.12 -6.70 -7.42
N SER A 30 -9.72 -7.11 -8.55
CA SER A 30 -11.05 -6.62 -8.95
C SER A 30 -12.15 -6.99 -7.96
N ALA A 31 -12.01 -8.13 -7.26
CA ALA A 31 -12.91 -8.58 -6.21
C ALA A 31 -12.63 -7.97 -4.82
N ILE A 32 -11.59 -7.13 -4.67
CA ILE A 32 -11.16 -6.64 -3.37
C ILE A 32 -12.15 -5.63 -2.79
N THR A 33 -12.45 -5.77 -1.51
CA THR A 33 -13.35 -4.86 -0.78
C THR A 33 -12.59 -4.10 0.29
N PRO A 34 -13.09 -2.94 0.77
CA PRO A 34 -12.47 -2.18 1.86
C PRO A 34 -12.32 -2.95 3.19
N ARG A 35 -12.86 -4.17 3.30
CA ARG A 35 -12.65 -5.06 4.45
C ARG A 35 -11.19 -5.47 4.62
N VAL A 36 -10.40 -5.47 3.55
CA VAL A 36 -8.96 -5.79 3.58
C VAL A 36 -8.20 -4.90 4.56
N PHE A 37 -8.52 -3.60 4.58
CA PHE A 37 -7.91 -2.60 5.46
C PHE A 37 -8.24 -2.78 6.94
N LYS A 38 -9.03 -3.79 7.31
CA LYS A 38 -9.34 -4.16 8.70
C LYS A 38 -8.65 -5.45 9.15
N LYS A 39 -7.91 -6.11 8.27
CA LYS A 39 -7.24 -7.39 8.55
C LYS A 39 -5.87 -7.15 9.18
N ARG A 40 -5.55 -7.94 10.20
CA ARG A 40 -4.22 -8.01 10.84
C ARG A 40 -3.28 -8.98 10.14
N ASP A 41 -3.87 -10.05 9.60
CA ASP A 41 -3.18 -10.97 8.72
C ASP A 41 -2.99 -10.30 7.35
N LEU A 42 -1.74 -10.01 7.04
CA LEU A 42 -1.31 -9.38 5.81
C LEU A 42 -0.79 -10.39 4.78
N THR A 43 -0.58 -11.65 5.20
CA THR A 43 0.00 -12.72 4.39
C THR A 43 -0.68 -12.88 3.03
N PRO A 44 -2.02 -12.78 2.90
CA PRO A 44 -2.68 -12.92 1.60
C PRO A 44 -2.44 -11.76 0.63
N TYR A 45 -1.92 -10.63 1.11
CA TYR A 45 -1.92 -9.37 0.37
C TYR A 45 -0.53 -8.90 -0.05
N PHE A 46 0.49 -9.17 0.76
CA PHE A 46 1.86 -8.67 0.53
C PHE A 46 2.91 -9.75 0.71
N TYR A 47 4.03 -9.63 0.00
CA TYR A 47 5.24 -10.42 0.29
C TYR A 47 6.01 -9.84 1.46
N CYS A 48 6.19 -8.53 1.47
CA CYS A 48 6.88 -7.82 2.54
C CYS A 48 6.36 -6.38 2.65
N VAL A 49 6.31 -5.84 3.87
CA VAL A 49 5.92 -4.44 4.13
C VAL A 49 6.63 -3.91 5.36
N HIS A 50 6.72 -2.59 5.41
CA HIS A 50 7.04 -1.84 6.62
C HIS A 50 5.75 -1.38 7.28
N ILE A 51 5.57 -1.63 8.58
CA ILE A 51 4.43 -1.09 9.33
C ILE A 51 4.87 0.00 10.28
N ARG A 52 4.03 1.01 10.45
CA ARG A 52 4.26 2.09 11.41
C ARG A 52 2.96 2.51 12.08
N MET A 53 2.95 2.49 13.41
CA MET A 53 1.83 3.05 14.19
C MET A 53 1.81 4.56 14.06
N VAL A 54 0.63 5.10 13.78
CA VAL A 54 0.43 6.55 13.72
C VAL A 54 -0.66 6.94 14.69
N SER A 55 -0.47 8.09 15.35
CA SER A 55 -1.42 8.57 16.34
C SER A 55 -2.79 8.87 15.72
N GLY A 56 -3.83 8.91 16.54
CA GLY A 56 -5.17 9.31 16.09
C GLY A 56 -5.18 10.67 15.38
N ALA A 57 -4.38 11.63 15.87
CA ALA A 57 -4.22 12.93 15.22
C ALA A 57 -3.53 12.83 13.85
N HIS A 58 -2.48 12.01 13.72
CA HIS A 58 -1.82 11.76 12.43
C HIS A 58 -2.75 11.01 11.46
N TRP A 59 -3.54 10.05 11.97
CA TRP A 59 -4.51 9.32 11.17
C TRP A 59 -5.54 10.25 10.53
N HIS A 60 -6.11 11.17 11.31
CA HIS A 60 -7.09 12.14 10.83
C HIS A 60 -6.47 13.26 10.00
N ASN A 61 -5.50 13.99 10.58
CA ASN A 61 -5.01 15.24 10.00
C ASN A 61 -4.06 15.01 8.83
N ILE A 62 -3.46 13.82 8.71
CA ILE A 62 -2.47 13.52 7.68
C ILE A 62 -2.95 12.40 6.76
N GLN A 63 -3.21 11.19 7.27
CA GLN A 63 -3.56 10.08 6.38
C GLN A 63 -4.92 10.31 5.71
N PHE A 64 -5.98 10.53 6.49
CA PHE A 64 -7.31 10.80 5.93
C PHE A 64 -7.31 12.02 5.02
N ALA A 65 -6.69 13.13 5.42
CA ALA A 65 -6.59 14.33 4.60
C ALA A 65 -5.86 14.12 3.26
N ARG A 66 -4.92 13.17 3.17
CA ARG A 66 -4.22 12.84 1.92
C ARG A 66 -5.06 11.93 1.02
N PHE A 67 -5.73 10.93 1.57
CA PHE A 67 -6.60 10.04 0.79
C PHE A 67 -7.87 10.72 0.30
N PHE A 68 -8.39 11.64 1.12
CA PHE A 68 -9.60 12.38 0.89
C PHE A 68 -9.30 13.84 1.22
N PRO A 69 -8.82 14.63 0.26
CA PRO A 69 -8.49 16.03 0.47
C PRO A 69 -9.73 16.95 0.47
N CYS A 70 -9.59 18.14 1.05
CA CYS A 70 -10.62 19.18 1.08
C CYS A 70 -10.89 19.73 -0.33
N PRO A 71 -12.00 20.48 -0.53
CA PRO A 71 -12.23 21.24 -1.75
C PRO A 71 -11.04 22.14 -2.12
N ASN A 72 -10.87 22.40 -3.41
CA ASN A 72 -9.78 23.20 -3.96
C ASN A 72 -8.37 22.66 -3.66
N PHE A 73 -8.27 21.37 -3.36
CA PHE A 73 -6.97 20.72 -3.22
C PHE A 73 -6.22 20.74 -4.55
N ALA A 74 -5.03 21.36 -4.53
CA ALA A 74 -4.07 21.27 -5.60
C ALA A 74 -3.07 20.14 -5.29
N PRO A 75 -3.02 19.08 -6.11
CA PRO A 75 -1.97 18.07 -5.98
C PRO A 75 -0.58 18.70 -6.02
N PRO A 76 0.37 18.27 -5.16
CA PRO A 76 1.74 18.72 -5.28
C PRO A 76 2.35 18.24 -6.60
N ALA A 77 3.33 19.00 -7.10
CA ALA A 77 4.07 18.61 -8.30
C ALA A 77 4.70 17.22 -8.13
N GLY A 78 4.52 16.36 -9.13
CA GLY A 78 5.06 14.99 -9.10
C GLY A 78 4.30 14.03 -8.19
N GLN A 79 3.04 14.32 -7.82
CA GLN A 79 2.22 13.42 -7.02
C GLN A 79 2.12 12.02 -7.68
N LYS A 80 2.54 10.98 -6.97
CA LYS A 80 2.53 9.58 -7.41
C LYS A 80 1.32 8.83 -6.87
N ASN A 81 0.87 7.85 -7.63
CA ASN A 81 -0.22 6.90 -7.32
C ASN A 81 -1.63 7.49 -7.31
N PHE A 82 -1.84 8.63 -6.62
CA PHE A 82 -3.19 9.20 -6.48
C PHE A 82 -3.85 9.58 -7.81
N HIS A 83 -3.09 10.11 -8.77
CA HIS A 83 -3.63 10.57 -10.05
C HIS A 83 -4.14 9.42 -10.94
N ALA A 84 -3.67 8.20 -10.71
CA ALA A 84 -4.10 7.00 -11.44
C ALA A 84 -5.36 6.36 -10.82
N CYS A 85 -5.74 6.77 -9.60
CA CYS A 85 -6.89 6.24 -8.90
C CYS A 85 -8.19 6.95 -9.33
N SER A 86 -9.12 6.21 -9.92
CA SER A 86 -10.43 6.77 -10.31
C SER A 86 -11.23 7.27 -9.11
N TYR A 87 -11.16 6.60 -7.96
CA TYR A 87 -11.82 7.08 -6.73
C TYR A 87 -11.34 8.48 -6.33
N PHE A 88 -10.05 8.78 -6.54
CA PHE A 88 -9.43 10.03 -6.11
C PHE A 88 -9.82 11.17 -7.05
N ILE A 89 -9.89 10.88 -8.36
CA ILE A 89 -10.40 11.79 -9.38
C ILE A 89 -11.86 12.12 -9.10
N ASP A 90 -12.71 11.10 -8.90
CA ASP A 90 -14.13 11.26 -8.60
C ASP A 90 -14.37 12.03 -7.30
N TRP A 91 -13.57 11.73 -6.27
CA TRP A 91 -13.60 12.45 -5.00
C TRP A 91 -13.28 13.93 -5.19
N THR A 92 -12.19 14.25 -5.88
CA THR A 92 -11.76 15.64 -6.11
C THR A 92 -12.81 16.40 -6.92
N ASN A 93 -13.37 15.77 -7.96
CA ASN A 93 -14.46 16.33 -8.75
C ASN A 93 -15.74 16.54 -7.94
N LEU A 94 -16.06 15.65 -6.99
CA LEU A 94 -17.17 15.85 -6.07
C LEU A 94 -16.92 17.04 -5.14
N MET A 95 -15.74 17.08 -4.49
CA MET A 95 -15.40 18.14 -3.53
C MET A 95 -15.37 19.52 -4.16
N ASN A 96 -15.01 19.64 -5.44
CA ASN A 96 -15.03 20.92 -6.16
C ASN A 96 -16.42 21.37 -6.64
N ARG A 97 -17.43 20.49 -6.61
CA ARG A 97 -18.81 20.80 -7.04
C ARG A 97 -19.74 21.16 -5.88
N VAL A 98 -19.45 20.66 -4.68
CA VAL A 98 -20.30 20.87 -3.51
C VAL A 98 -19.94 22.16 -2.78
N SER A 99 -20.88 22.70 -1.98
CA SER A 99 -20.60 23.86 -1.14
C SER A 99 -19.56 23.50 -0.06
N GLN A 100 -18.90 24.52 0.50
CA GLN A 100 -17.97 24.32 1.61
C GLN A 100 -18.65 23.63 2.80
N ALA A 101 -19.88 24.01 3.13
CA ALA A 101 -20.65 23.41 4.22
C ALA A 101 -20.93 21.92 3.96
N ASP A 102 -21.37 21.58 2.75
CA ASP A 102 -21.62 20.18 2.38
C ASP A 102 -20.35 19.35 2.34
N SER A 103 -19.24 19.93 1.90
CA SER A 103 -17.94 19.24 1.89
C SER A 103 -17.53 18.78 3.29
N ILE A 104 -17.78 19.60 4.31
CA ILE A 104 -17.49 19.27 5.71
C ILE A 104 -18.33 18.06 6.15
N VAL A 105 -19.64 18.09 5.85
CA VAL A 105 -20.57 17.00 6.21
C VAL A 105 -20.21 15.69 5.51
N ILE A 106 -19.90 15.74 4.21
CA ILE A 106 -19.53 14.56 3.42
C ILE A 106 -18.23 13.96 3.96
N ARG A 107 -17.22 14.80 4.22
CA ARG A 107 -15.94 14.38 4.77
C ARG A 107 -16.08 13.74 6.14
N ASP A 108 -16.87 14.36 7.02
CA ASP A 108 -17.11 13.82 8.36
C ASP A 108 -17.77 12.44 8.29
N ARG A 109 -18.81 12.28 7.46
CA ARG A 109 -19.46 10.99 7.18
C ARG A 109 -18.48 9.94 6.66
N LEU A 110 -17.62 10.31 5.72
CA LEU A 110 -16.61 9.40 5.20
C LEU A 110 -15.57 9.02 6.26
N TYR A 111 -15.18 9.98 7.10
CA TYR A 111 -14.23 9.76 8.17
C TYR A 111 -14.73 8.73 9.19
N TYR A 112 -16.04 8.64 9.46
CA TYR A 112 -16.60 7.56 10.29
C TYR A 112 -16.29 6.16 9.75
N SER A 113 -16.19 6.00 8.43
CA SER A 113 -15.79 4.74 7.81
C SER A 113 -14.26 4.56 7.83
N PHE A 114 -13.53 5.63 7.51
CA PHE A 114 -12.07 5.62 7.43
C PHE A 114 -11.40 5.37 8.80
N LYS A 115 -11.92 5.97 9.87
CA LYS A 115 -11.38 5.81 11.24
C LYS A 115 -11.51 4.38 11.77
N ARG A 116 -12.34 3.55 11.14
CA ARG A 116 -12.53 2.13 11.48
C ARG A 116 -11.62 1.20 10.67
N LEU A 117 -10.82 1.75 9.77
CA LEU A 117 -9.78 0.98 9.09
C LEU A 117 -8.60 0.81 10.06
N LEU A 118 -8.02 -0.37 10.04
CA LEU A 118 -6.88 -0.75 10.85
C LEU A 118 -5.58 -0.25 10.23
N TRP A 119 -5.49 -0.30 8.89
CA TRP A 119 -4.31 0.14 8.16
C TRP A 119 -4.69 0.73 6.80
N VAL A 120 -3.83 1.60 6.29
CA VAL A 120 -3.85 2.15 4.93
C VAL A 120 -2.41 2.26 4.42
N PRO A 121 -2.17 2.46 3.12
CA PRO A 121 -0.85 2.85 2.65
C PRO A 121 -0.36 4.08 3.43
N PHE A 122 0.91 4.09 3.83
CA PHE A 122 1.49 5.26 4.45
C PHE A 122 1.68 6.34 3.37
N ALA A 123 0.68 7.22 3.26
CA ALA A 123 0.74 8.34 2.32
C ALA A 123 1.75 9.37 2.83
N ALA A 124 2.67 9.77 1.97
CA ALA A 124 3.52 10.96 2.14
C ALA A 124 2.91 12.16 1.41
N THR A 125 3.59 13.31 1.42
CA THR A 125 3.08 14.52 0.77
C THR A 125 2.87 14.31 -0.74
N ASP A 126 3.81 13.63 -1.39
CA ASP A 126 3.86 13.47 -2.85
C ASP A 126 3.44 12.09 -3.36
N ARG A 127 2.98 11.16 -2.50
CA ARG A 127 2.66 9.79 -2.92
C ARG A 127 1.74 9.06 -1.96
N MET A 128 0.95 8.12 -2.50
CA MET A 128 0.13 7.22 -1.70
C MET A 128 0.98 6.13 -1.03
N TRP A 129 1.91 5.54 -1.78
CA TRP A 129 2.76 4.46 -1.31
C TRP A 129 4.20 4.96 -1.09
N VAL A 130 4.61 5.09 0.16
CA VAL A 130 6.04 5.17 0.50
C VAL A 130 6.65 3.77 0.35
N SER A 131 7.76 3.68 -0.37
CA SER A 131 8.43 2.40 -0.70
C SER A 131 9.95 2.41 -0.49
N ARG A 132 10.43 3.30 0.39
CA ARG A 132 11.86 3.47 0.70
C ARG A 132 12.24 2.67 1.95
N SER A 133 13.52 2.43 2.17
CA SER A 133 14.01 1.90 3.45
C SER A 133 13.71 2.88 4.60
N PRO A 134 13.24 2.42 5.76
CA PRO A 134 13.00 3.29 6.91
C PRO A 134 14.27 3.92 7.46
N ASP A 135 14.21 5.25 7.60
CA ASP A 135 15.18 6.11 8.28
C ASP A 135 14.80 6.38 9.76
N VAL A 136 13.67 5.84 10.22
CA VAL A 136 13.02 6.22 11.49
C VAL A 136 12.81 5.07 12.46
N ASN A 137 12.98 5.39 13.75
CA ASN A 137 12.57 4.57 14.87
C ASN A 137 11.04 4.33 14.87
N GLY A 138 10.61 3.13 15.28
CA GLY A 138 9.20 2.77 15.40
C GLY A 138 8.56 2.19 14.13
N CYS A 139 9.35 1.91 13.11
CA CYS A 139 8.95 1.11 11.96
C CYS A 139 9.30 -0.37 12.20
N ILE A 140 8.39 -1.29 11.87
CA ILE A 140 8.62 -2.73 11.99
C ILE A 140 8.60 -3.35 10.59
N PRO A 141 9.68 -4.04 10.19
CA PRO A 141 9.72 -4.78 8.95
C PRO A 141 8.98 -6.12 9.10
N LEU A 142 8.22 -6.52 8.10
CA LEU A 142 7.50 -7.80 8.05
C LEU A 142 7.79 -8.53 6.73
N GLY A 143 7.83 -9.87 6.77
CA GLY A 143 8.02 -10.73 5.59
C GLY A 143 9.49 -10.84 5.18
N GLY A 144 10.35 -11.20 6.13
CA GLY A 144 11.77 -11.48 5.90
C GLY A 144 12.67 -10.28 5.56
N ILE A 145 12.13 -9.07 5.44
CA ILE A 145 12.92 -7.85 5.16
C ILE A 145 13.51 -7.24 6.44
N THR A 146 14.53 -6.42 6.28
CA THR A 146 15.13 -5.61 7.34
C THR A 146 14.76 -4.13 7.19
N ASN A 147 15.12 -3.30 8.18
CA ASN A 147 14.96 -1.85 8.10
C ASN A 147 15.82 -1.16 7.02
N ARG A 148 16.71 -1.91 6.35
CA ARG A 148 17.53 -1.40 5.25
C ARG A 148 16.92 -1.68 3.88
N ASP A 149 15.94 -2.58 3.82
CA ASP A 149 15.34 -3.00 2.56
C ASP A 149 14.18 -2.07 2.17
N PRO A 150 14.10 -1.65 0.90
CA PRO A 150 12.93 -0.93 0.41
C PRO A 150 11.73 -1.88 0.34
N ALA A 151 10.60 -1.45 0.90
CA ALA A 151 9.32 -2.13 0.80
C ALA A 151 8.19 -1.11 0.99
N PRO A 152 6.93 -1.42 0.60
CA PRO A 152 5.79 -0.53 0.82
C PRO A 152 5.53 -0.31 2.32
N TRP A 153 5.13 0.91 2.69
CA TRP A 153 4.83 1.26 4.07
C TRP A 153 3.32 1.27 4.30
N LEU A 154 2.91 0.77 5.46
CA LEU A 154 1.54 0.84 5.97
C LEU A 154 1.49 1.74 7.20
N ALA A 155 0.56 2.70 7.18
CA ALA A 155 0.17 3.42 8.38
C ALA A 155 -0.82 2.54 9.15
N ILE A 156 -0.55 2.31 10.43
CA ILE A 156 -1.40 1.55 11.35
C ILE A 156 -2.12 2.53 12.28
N ASN A 157 -3.44 2.42 12.32
CA ASN A 157 -4.28 3.27 13.15
C ASN A 157 -4.17 2.86 14.63
N GLU A 158 -3.51 3.68 15.44
CA GLU A 158 -3.33 3.45 16.89
C GLU A 158 -4.67 3.25 17.62
N ILE A 159 -5.74 3.94 17.22
CA ILE A 159 -7.06 3.81 17.86
C ILE A 159 -7.65 2.41 17.62
N MET A 160 -7.36 1.81 16.47
CA MET A 160 -7.87 0.48 16.10
C MET A 160 -6.89 -0.65 16.44
N SER A 161 -5.63 -0.32 16.71
CA SER A 161 -4.56 -1.27 17.00
C SER A 161 -3.87 -0.93 18.31
N ASN A 162 -4.04 -1.78 19.31
CA ASN A 162 -3.38 -1.61 20.61
C ASN A 162 -1.87 -1.93 20.56
N THR A 163 -1.41 -2.68 19.56
CA THR A 163 0.01 -3.03 19.37
C THR A 163 0.34 -3.32 17.92
N LEU A 164 1.56 -2.98 17.50
CA LEU A 164 2.11 -3.35 16.20
C LEU A 164 2.47 -4.83 16.09
N THR A 165 2.69 -5.53 17.22
CA THR A 165 3.08 -6.94 17.23
C THR A 165 1.96 -7.91 16.84
N SER A 166 0.73 -7.42 16.66
CA SER A 166 -0.44 -8.24 16.31
C SER A 166 -0.60 -8.48 14.81
N PHE A 167 0.25 -7.89 13.98
CA PHE A 167 0.24 -8.08 12.52
C PHE A 167 1.06 -9.30 12.13
N VAL A 168 0.53 -10.08 11.19
CA VAL A 168 1.16 -11.32 10.71
C VAL A 168 1.47 -11.18 9.23
N LEU A 169 2.68 -11.56 8.85
CA LEU A 169 3.10 -11.71 7.47
C LEU A 169 4.10 -12.86 7.39
N ASP A 170 3.88 -13.78 6.46
CA ASP A 170 4.73 -14.96 6.30
C ASP A 170 6.16 -14.55 5.96
N ASN A 171 7.12 -15.15 6.65
CA ASN A 171 8.53 -15.09 6.29
C ASN A 171 8.80 -16.21 5.27
N GLU A 172 8.35 -16.04 4.02
CA GLU A 172 8.67 -16.97 2.92
C GLU A 172 10.15 -16.82 2.50
N ALA A 173 11.08 -16.96 3.44
CA ALA A 173 12.52 -16.84 3.22
C ALA A 173 13.22 -18.19 2.94
N GLU A 174 12.54 -19.34 2.97
CA GLU A 174 13.22 -20.64 3.00
C GLU A 174 13.06 -21.59 1.79
N ASP A 175 12.12 -21.40 0.86
CA ASP A 175 11.90 -22.40 -0.23
C ASP A 175 12.04 -21.85 -1.66
N ARG A 176 13.09 -21.06 -1.92
CA ARG A 176 13.59 -20.90 -3.30
C ARG A 176 14.86 -21.73 -3.46
N GLN A 177 14.71 -23.05 -3.45
CA GLN A 177 15.74 -23.91 -4.02
C GLN A 177 15.88 -23.55 -5.50
N GLU A 178 17.08 -23.10 -5.86
CA GLU A 178 17.57 -23.06 -7.23
C GLU A 178 17.31 -24.43 -7.85
N SER A 179 16.33 -24.49 -8.76
CA SER A 179 16.37 -25.51 -9.81
C SER A 179 17.51 -25.10 -10.72
N ASN A 180 18.71 -25.59 -10.40
CA ASN A 180 19.75 -25.77 -11.40
C ASN A 180 19.24 -26.88 -12.32
N GLU A 181 18.41 -26.51 -13.30
CA GLU A 181 18.33 -27.28 -14.54
C GLU A 181 19.67 -27.04 -15.23
N GLU A 182 20.57 -28.01 -15.07
CA GLU A 182 21.77 -28.15 -15.90
C GLU A 182 21.28 -28.31 -17.35
N ASP A 183 21.40 -27.24 -18.13
CA ASP A 183 21.26 -27.31 -19.58
C ASP A 183 22.33 -28.28 -20.11
N GLU A 184 21.89 -29.46 -20.56
CA GLU A 184 22.69 -30.40 -21.33
C GLU A 184 23.14 -29.72 -22.64
N GLU A 185 24.39 -29.32 -22.69
CA GLU A 185 25.08 -28.87 -23.90
C GLU A 185 25.26 -30.07 -24.84
N ILE A 186 24.34 -30.24 -25.80
CA ILE A 186 24.51 -31.18 -26.92
C ILE A 186 25.33 -30.48 -28.01
N ASP A 187 26.64 -30.73 -27.99
CA ASP A 187 27.58 -30.35 -29.07
C ASP A 187 27.32 -31.23 -30.31
N TYR A 188 26.73 -30.62 -31.35
CA TYR A 188 26.73 -31.17 -32.69
C TYR A 188 27.99 -30.71 -33.42
N THR A 189 28.99 -31.58 -33.47
CA THR A 189 30.01 -31.53 -34.52
C THR A 189 29.95 -32.80 -35.35
N GLU A 190 29.21 -32.70 -36.47
CA GLU A 190 29.47 -33.47 -37.69
C GLU A 190 30.90 -33.20 -38.18
N TRP A 191 31.55 -34.24 -38.71
CA TRP A 191 32.38 -34.30 -39.94
C TRP A 191 33.52 -35.34 -39.77
N GLU A 192 33.28 -36.55 -40.27
CA GLU A 192 34.10 -37.22 -41.30
C GLU A 192 33.38 -38.43 -41.90
#